data_AF-A0A2T3NDB8-F1
#
_entry.id   AF-A0A2T3NDB8-F1
#
_cell.length_a   1.000
_cell.length_b   1.000
_cell.length_c   1.000
_cell.angle_alpha   90.00
_cell.angle_beta   90.00
_cell.angle_gamma   90.00
#
_symmetry.space_group_name_H-M   'P 1'
#
loop_
_entity.id
_entity.type
_entity.pdbx_description
1 polymer ?
#
loop_
_entity_poly.entity_id
_entity_poly.type
_entity_poly.pdbx_seq_one_letter_code
_entity_poly.pdbx_strand_id
1 'polypeptide(L)'
;MKHLHLVVFALFLYLGLYWPDVDKQLMSLLHHRSILTHSVLLPLLMMVLLRANYSKPIAAGLSAGISIHLAASMITPMSGYSQVYLPAPWSSSIGVTESLIWLGFNAIAGYFMALRLLKTHSKTIPFIYLLAAGGYGIYIKDDVRPWLVCFAIFLIPFTFDKVKSKLRRAA
;
A
#
# COMPACT_ATOMS: atom_id res chain seq x y z
N MET A 1 -18.89 -16.42 7.34
CA MET A 1 -18.09 -15.25 7.79
C MET A 1 -16.79 -15.05 7.03
N LYS A 2 -15.97 -16.10 6.76
CA LYS A 2 -14.69 -15.97 6.03
C LYS A 2 -14.81 -15.34 4.63
N HIS A 3 -15.83 -15.71 3.86
CA HIS A 3 -16.07 -15.12 2.54
C HIS A 3 -16.44 -13.62 2.61
N LEU A 4 -17.20 -13.21 3.64
CA LEU A 4 -17.54 -11.81 3.86
C LEU A 4 -16.29 -10.96 4.15
N HIS A 5 -15.30 -11.50 4.87
CA HIS A 5 -14.03 -10.79 5.06
C HIS A 5 -13.29 -10.53 3.74
N LEU A 6 -13.34 -11.47 2.80
CA LEU A 6 -12.73 -11.28 1.47
C LEU A 6 -13.50 -10.26 0.63
N VAL A 7 -14.83 -10.23 0.73
CA VAL A 7 -15.66 -9.22 0.05
C VAL A 7 -15.36 -7.82 0.61
N VAL A 8 -15.35 -7.67 1.93
CA VAL A 8 -14.99 -6.40 2.59
C VAL A 8 -13.56 -6.00 2.25
N PHE A 9 -12.61 -6.95 2.29
CA PHE A 9 -11.23 -6.71 1.88
C PHE A 9 -11.16 -6.19 0.44
N ALA A 10 -11.82 -6.84 -0.51
CA ALA A 10 -11.78 -6.44 -1.92
C ALA A 10 -12.39 -5.04 -2.15
N LEU A 11 -13.51 -4.74 -1.49
CA LEU A 11 -14.13 -3.42 -1.53
C LEU A 11 -13.17 -2.33 -1.03
N PHE A 12 -12.56 -2.55 0.13
CA PHE A 12 -11.65 -1.57 0.72
C PHE A 12 -10.27 -1.55 0.06
N LEU A 13 -9.86 -2.61 -0.63
CA LEU A 13 -8.72 -2.59 -1.54
C LEU A 13 -9.00 -1.61 -2.67
N TYR A 14 -10.14 -1.73 -3.33
CA TYR A 14 -10.54 -0.80 -4.39
C TYR A 14 -10.53 0.64 -3.88
N LEU A 15 -11.14 0.92 -2.73
CA LEU A 15 -11.10 2.27 -2.13
C LEU A 15 -9.67 2.73 -1.81
N GLY A 16 -8.82 1.82 -1.31
CA GLY A 16 -7.41 2.09 -1.01
C GLY A 16 -6.58 2.45 -2.25
N LEU A 17 -6.95 1.98 -3.45
CA LEU A 17 -6.28 2.38 -4.70
C LEU A 17 -6.45 3.87 -5.01
N TYR A 18 -7.52 4.50 -4.53
CA TYR A 18 -7.81 5.91 -4.80
C TYR A 18 -7.57 6.82 -3.59
N TRP A 19 -7.45 6.25 -2.39
CA TRP A 19 -7.24 7.01 -1.16
C TRP A 19 -6.07 8.00 -1.22
N PRO A 20 -4.87 7.62 -1.72
CA PRO A 20 -3.74 8.55 -1.72
C PRO A 20 -4.04 9.85 -2.49
N ASP A 21 -4.81 9.75 -3.57
CA ASP A 21 -5.19 10.86 -4.45
C ASP A 21 -6.29 11.78 -3.87
N VAL A 22 -6.84 11.49 -2.69
CA VAL A 22 -7.74 12.42 -1.98
C VAL A 22 -7.02 13.74 -1.66
N ASP A 23 -5.69 13.72 -1.57
CA ASP A 23 -4.88 14.93 -1.39
C ASP A 23 -5.09 15.99 -2.49
N LYS A 24 -5.43 15.57 -3.70
CA LYS A 24 -5.74 16.46 -4.83
C LYS A 24 -6.97 17.33 -4.57
N GLN A 25 -7.93 16.81 -3.80
CA GLN A 25 -9.14 17.55 -3.43
C GLN A 25 -8.89 18.56 -2.30
N LEU A 26 -7.81 18.38 -1.55
CA LEU A 26 -7.42 19.19 -0.40
C LEU A 26 -6.04 19.82 -0.62
N MET A 27 -5.76 20.27 -1.86
CA MET A 27 -4.42 20.69 -2.28
C MET A 27 -3.82 21.80 -1.41
N SER A 28 -4.64 22.74 -0.92
CA SER A 28 -4.21 23.83 -0.04
C SER A 28 -3.76 23.36 1.35
N LEU A 29 -4.20 22.16 1.78
CA LEU A 29 -3.93 21.60 3.11
C LEU A 29 -2.94 20.44 3.06
N LEU A 30 -3.12 19.50 2.12
CA LEU A 30 -2.35 18.26 2.08
C LEU A 30 -1.21 18.29 1.06
N HIS A 31 -1.35 19.13 0.03
CA HIS A 31 -0.53 19.17 -1.17
C HIS A 31 -0.51 17.84 -1.96
N HIS A 32 0.05 17.83 -3.18
CA HIS A 32 0.08 16.62 -4.00
C HIS A 32 1.07 15.63 -3.39
N ARG A 33 0.70 14.34 -3.36
CA ARG A 33 1.50 13.28 -2.73
C ARG A 33 1.81 13.59 -1.27
N SER A 34 0.76 13.93 -0.53
CA SER A 34 0.89 14.25 0.89
C SER A 34 1.50 13.09 1.66
N ILE A 35 2.48 13.37 2.52
CA ILE A 35 3.10 12.36 3.39
C ILE A 35 2.07 11.58 4.21
N LEU A 36 0.90 12.18 4.49
CA LEU A 36 -0.19 11.56 5.23
C LEU A 36 -1.01 10.59 4.37
N THR A 37 -1.49 11.02 3.19
CA THR A 37 -2.32 10.18 2.31
C THR A 37 -1.51 9.09 1.61
N HIS A 38 -0.24 9.38 1.33
CA HIS A 38 0.71 8.44 0.73
C HIS A 38 1.45 7.64 1.79
N SER A 39 0.71 7.14 2.79
CA SER A 39 1.25 6.32 3.86
C SER A 39 0.24 5.28 4.36
N VAL A 40 0.71 4.36 5.19
CA VAL A 40 -0.13 3.37 5.88
C VAL A 40 -0.92 3.96 7.06
N LEU A 41 -0.90 5.28 7.25
CA LEU A 41 -1.55 5.95 8.38
C LEU A 41 -3.05 5.68 8.43
N LEU A 42 -3.78 5.80 7.31
CA LEU A 42 -5.23 5.56 7.31
C LEU A 42 -5.59 4.14 7.79
N PRO A 43 -5.03 3.05 7.24
CA PRO A 43 -5.26 1.71 7.76
C PRO A 43 -4.98 1.55 9.25
N LEU A 44 -3.91 2.19 9.76
CA LEU A 44 -3.59 2.16 11.20
C LEU A 44 -4.65 2.88 12.03
N LEU A 45 -5.11 4.05 11.57
CA LEU A 45 -6.21 4.77 12.22
C LEU A 45 -7.50 3.95 12.22
N MET A 46 -7.83 3.25 11.12
CA MET A 46 -9.00 2.36 11.08
C MET A 46 -8.92 1.24 12.12
N MET A 47 -7.73 0.70 12.38
CA MET A 47 -7.53 -0.32 13.41
C MET A 47 -7.77 0.21 14.84
N VAL A 48 -7.51 1.50 15.08
CA VAL A 48 -7.67 2.13 16.41
C VAL A 48 -9.08 2.67 16.61
N LEU A 49 -9.64 3.31 15.59
CA LEU A 49 -10.91 4.04 15.66
C LEU A 49 -12.13 3.12 15.49
N LEU A 50 -12.03 2.08 14.65
CA LEU A 50 -13.14 1.16 14.42
C LEU A 50 -13.11 0.00 15.41
N ARG A 51 -13.98 0.04 16.41
CA ARG A 51 -14.24 -1.09 17.33
C ARG A 51 -15.32 -2.03 16.79
N ALA A 52 -15.15 -2.51 15.56
CA ALA A 52 -16.11 -3.36 14.87
C ALA A 52 -15.48 -4.70 14.45
N ASN A 53 -16.32 -5.72 14.29
CA ASN A 53 -15.91 -7.06 13.82
C ASN A 53 -15.21 -7.04 12.44
N TYR A 54 -15.38 -5.96 11.67
CA TYR A 54 -14.82 -5.78 10.33
C TYR A 54 -13.62 -4.83 10.26
N SER A 55 -13.09 -4.34 11.39
CA SER A 55 -11.94 -3.42 11.38
C SER A 55 -10.72 -4.02 10.69
N LYS A 56 -10.43 -5.31 10.95
CA LYS A 56 -9.31 -6.04 10.32
C LYS A 56 -9.44 -6.17 8.81
N PRO A 57 -10.54 -6.69 8.22
CA PRO A 57 -10.65 -6.76 6.77
C PRO A 57 -10.69 -5.39 6.09
N ILE A 58 -11.29 -4.36 6.72
CA ILE A 58 -11.27 -2.98 6.22
C ILE A 58 -9.83 -2.46 6.14
N ALA A 59 -9.11 -2.50 7.25
CA ALA A 59 -7.73 -2.02 7.32
C ALA A 59 -6.82 -2.83 6.38
N ALA A 60 -7.00 -4.15 6.29
CA ALA A 60 -6.24 -4.98 5.37
C ALA A 60 -6.48 -4.60 3.90
N GLY A 61 -7.74 -4.36 3.51
CA GLY A 61 -8.10 -3.92 2.17
C GLY A 61 -7.42 -2.59 1.83
N LEU A 62 -7.63 -1.57 2.67
CA LEU A 62 -7.00 -0.26 2.49
C LEU A 62 -5.48 -0.35 2.40
N SER A 63 -4.85 -1.18 3.25
CA SER A 63 -3.40 -1.39 3.24
C SER A 63 -2.91 -1.95 1.91
N ALA A 64 -3.62 -2.92 1.35
CA ALA A 64 -3.29 -3.53 0.06
C ALA A 64 -3.49 -2.55 -1.10
N GLY A 65 -4.61 -1.81 -1.12
CA GLY A 65 -4.88 -0.82 -2.17
C GLY A 65 -3.88 0.33 -2.16
N ILE A 66 -3.60 0.89 -0.98
CA ILE A 66 -2.59 1.94 -0.83
C ILE A 66 -1.22 1.42 -1.26
N SER A 67 -0.83 0.20 -0.86
CA SER A 67 0.43 -0.42 -1.27
C SER A 67 0.61 -0.45 -2.79
N ILE A 68 -0.42 -0.85 -3.54
CA ILE A 68 -0.42 -0.86 -5.01
C ILE A 68 -0.29 0.57 -5.58
N HIS A 69 -1.04 1.52 -5.04
CA HIS A 69 -0.98 2.92 -5.50
C HIS A 69 0.42 3.52 -5.29
N LEU A 70 1.03 3.26 -4.13
CA LEU A 70 2.37 3.77 -3.80
C LEU A 70 3.44 3.12 -4.67
N ALA A 71 3.34 1.82 -4.94
CA ALA A 71 4.22 1.13 -5.89
C ALA A 71 4.15 1.77 -7.30
N ALA A 72 2.96 2.16 -7.76
CA ALA A 72 2.80 2.90 -9.01
C ALA A 72 3.36 4.34 -8.93
N SER A 73 3.30 4.97 -7.76
CA SER A 73 3.81 6.32 -7.56
C SER A 73 5.34 6.38 -7.62
N MET A 74 6.02 5.32 -7.17
CA MET A 74 7.49 5.19 -7.19
C MET A 74 8.08 5.20 -8.60
N ILE A 75 7.34 4.70 -9.60
CA ILE A 75 7.84 4.62 -10.98
C ILE A 75 7.56 5.88 -11.78
N THR A 76 6.79 6.82 -11.22
CA THR A 76 6.56 8.12 -11.83
C THR A 76 7.81 8.99 -11.61
N PRO A 77 8.28 9.75 -12.61
CA PRO A 77 9.39 10.68 -12.43
C PRO A 77 9.18 11.59 -11.21
N MET A 78 10.20 11.70 -10.37
CA MET A 78 10.16 12.39 -9.08
C MET A 78 10.71 13.82 -9.23
N SER A 79 9.92 14.72 -9.79
CA SER A 79 10.31 16.09 -10.12
C SER A 79 9.17 17.08 -9.81
N GLY A 80 9.54 18.26 -9.30
CA GLY A 80 8.57 19.32 -8.97
C GLY A 80 7.47 18.82 -8.02
N TYR A 81 6.22 18.90 -8.47
CA TYR A 81 5.04 18.53 -7.69
C TYR A 81 4.84 17.02 -7.52
N SER A 82 5.60 16.16 -8.20
CA SER A 82 5.47 14.71 -8.04
C SER A 82 6.32 14.15 -6.88
N GLN A 83 7.02 15.00 -6.13
CA GLN A 83 7.67 14.62 -4.88
C GLN A 83 6.63 14.46 -3.76
N VAL A 84 7.00 13.80 -2.65
CA VAL A 84 6.16 13.72 -1.45
C VAL A 84 6.28 15.04 -0.69
N TYR A 85 5.14 15.59 -0.27
CA TYR A 85 5.09 16.88 0.43
C TYR A 85 4.59 16.75 1.87
N LEU A 86 5.11 17.63 2.72
CA LEU A 86 4.51 17.89 4.03
C LEU A 86 3.21 18.69 3.85
N PRO A 87 2.19 18.43 4.69
CA PRO A 87 0.97 19.22 4.67
C PRO A 87 1.25 20.68 5.11
N ALA A 88 0.25 21.55 4.95
CA ALA A 88 0.27 22.89 5.51
C ALA A 88 0.55 22.85 7.03
N PRO A 89 1.26 23.85 7.57
CA PRO A 89 1.70 25.09 6.92
C PRO A 89 3.05 24.99 6.18
N TRP A 90 3.72 23.85 6.21
CA TRP A 90 5.06 23.71 5.63
C TRP A 90 5.02 23.67 4.10
N SER A 91 4.10 22.89 3.53
CA SER A 91 3.89 22.76 2.08
C SER A 91 5.19 22.56 1.29
N SER A 92 6.18 21.90 1.90
CA SER A 92 7.51 21.70 1.36
C SER A 92 7.74 20.23 1.00
N SER A 93 8.52 20.00 -0.06
CA SER A 93 8.92 18.65 -0.45
C SER A 93 9.88 18.06 0.57
N ILE A 94 9.82 16.74 0.77
CA ILE A 94 10.83 16.01 1.56
C ILE A 94 12.09 15.66 0.77
N GLY A 95 12.11 15.90 -0.55
CA GLY A 95 13.21 15.57 -1.44
C GLY A 95 12.97 14.31 -2.28
N VAL A 96 13.76 14.14 -3.35
CA VAL A 96 13.59 13.04 -4.32
C VAL A 96 13.86 11.68 -3.69
N THR A 97 15.00 11.53 -3.03
CA THR A 97 15.45 10.28 -2.43
C THR A 97 14.51 9.86 -1.30
N GLU A 98 14.17 10.82 -0.45
CA GLU A 98 13.28 10.67 0.70
C GLU A 98 11.87 10.29 0.24
N SER A 99 11.38 10.87 -0.85
CA SER A 99 10.10 10.50 -1.47
C SER A 99 10.09 9.04 -1.93
N LEU A 100 11.14 8.60 -2.62
CA LEU A 100 11.25 7.21 -3.08
C LEU A 100 11.31 6.23 -1.91
N ILE A 101 12.10 6.55 -0.88
CA ILE A 101 12.19 5.75 0.35
C ILE A 101 10.83 5.70 1.05
N TRP A 102 10.16 6.85 1.19
CA TRP A 102 8.86 6.95 1.86
C TRP A 102 7.79 6.12 1.17
N LEU A 103 7.66 6.26 -0.15
CA LEU A 103 6.68 5.51 -0.95
C LEU A 103 6.99 4.01 -0.92
N GLY A 104 8.25 3.63 -1.08
CA GLY A 104 8.68 2.21 -1.07
C GLY A 104 8.46 1.55 0.30
N PHE A 105 8.85 2.23 1.37
CA PHE A 105 8.64 1.73 2.73
C PHE A 105 7.14 1.55 3.03
N ASN A 106 6.31 2.54 2.69
CA ASN A 106 4.86 2.45 2.92
C ASN A 106 4.20 1.40 2.01
N ALA A 107 4.67 1.23 0.77
CA ALA A 107 4.20 0.18 -0.12
C ALA A 107 4.46 -1.21 0.49
N ILE A 108 5.69 -1.46 0.96
CA ILE A 108 6.05 -2.70 1.65
C ILE A 108 5.21 -2.87 2.92
N ALA A 109 5.17 -1.85 3.78
CA ALA A 109 4.43 -1.90 5.04
C ALA A 109 2.94 -2.21 4.83
N GLY A 110 2.30 -1.62 3.81
CA GLY A 110 0.91 -1.86 3.47
C GLY A 110 0.63 -3.31 3.09
N TYR A 111 1.48 -3.89 2.24
CA TYR A 111 1.37 -5.30 1.86
C TYR A 111 1.52 -6.24 3.07
N PHE A 112 2.55 -6.04 3.90
CA PHE A 112 2.77 -6.85 5.09
C PHE A 112 1.66 -6.70 6.13
N MET A 113 1.11 -5.49 6.27
CA MET A 113 -0.03 -5.25 7.14
C MET A 113 -1.27 -6.01 6.67
N ALA A 114 -1.56 -6.02 5.37
CA ALA A 114 -2.67 -6.81 4.82
C ALA A 114 -2.53 -8.31 5.14
N LEU A 115 -1.34 -8.89 4.93
CA LEU A 115 -1.07 -10.29 5.28
C LEU A 115 -1.22 -10.58 6.79
N ARG A 116 -0.74 -9.66 7.63
CA ARG A 116 -0.76 -9.83 9.08
C ARG A 116 -2.16 -9.68 9.66
N LEU A 117 -3.01 -8.82 9.08
CA LEU A 117 -4.36 -8.58 9.56
C LEU A 117 -5.33 -9.69 9.16
N LEU A 118 -5.13 -10.30 7.98
CA LEU A 118 -5.95 -11.41 7.48
C LEU A 118 -5.14 -12.71 7.30
N LYS A 119 -4.42 -13.14 8.34
CA LYS A 119 -3.58 -14.35 8.30
C LYS A 119 -4.30 -15.63 7.86
N THR A 120 -5.59 -15.74 8.15
CA THR A 120 -6.42 -16.88 7.70
C THR A 120 -6.54 -16.99 6.19
N HIS A 121 -6.24 -15.91 5.46
CA HIS A 121 -6.28 -15.80 4.01
C HIS A 121 -4.89 -15.52 3.41
N SER A 122 -3.81 -15.87 4.13
CA SER A 122 -2.42 -15.57 3.74
C SER A 122 -2.01 -16.06 2.34
N LYS A 123 -2.70 -17.06 1.78
CA LYS A 123 -2.50 -17.54 0.41
C LYS A 123 -3.36 -16.81 -0.63
N THR A 124 -4.55 -16.35 -0.24
CA THR A 124 -5.53 -15.70 -1.13
C THR A 124 -5.25 -14.21 -1.28
N ILE A 125 -4.87 -13.53 -0.20
CA ILE A 125 -4.56 -12.09 -0.21
C ILE A 125 -3.47 -11.73 -1.23
N PRO A 126 -2.33 -12.45 -1.30
CA PRO A 126 -1.32 -12.19 -2.32
C PRO A 126 -1.84 -12.30 -3.75
N PHE A 127 -2.71 -13.29 -4.03
CA PHE A 127 -3.29 -13.47 -5.35
C PHE A 127 -4.21 -12.30 -5.73
N ILE A 128 -5.11 -11.90 -4.82
CA ILE A 128 -5.99 -10.74 -5.05
C ILE A 128 -5.16 -9.45 -5.20
N TYR A 129 -4.12 -9.28 -4.39
CA TYR A 129 -3.20 -8.16 -4.48
C TYR A 129 -2.52 -8.05 -5.84
N LEU A 130 -1.94 -9.14 -6.36
CA LEU A 130 -1.30 -9.15 -7.68
C LEU A 130 -2.31 -8.96 -8.82
N LEU A 131 -3.50 -9.54 -8.71
CA LEU A 131 -4.57 -9.34 -9.69
C LEU A 131 -4.99 -7.87 -9.74
N ALA A 132 -5.22 -7.25 -8.58
CA ALA A 132 -5.60 -5.85 -8.48
C ALA A 132 -4.47 -4.92 -8.95
N ALA A 133 -3.21 -5.25 -8.65
CA ALA A 133 -2.05 -4.52 -9.17
C ALA A 133 -1.98 -4.57 -10.70
N GLY A 134 -2.31 -5.72 -11.29
CA GLY A 134 -2.34 -5.90 -12.74
C GLY A 134 -3.47 -5.08 -13.36
N GLY A 135 -4.67 -5.15 -12.78
CA GLY A 135 -5.80 -4.33 -13.21
C GLY A 135 -5.53 -2.83 -13.10
N TYR A 136 -4.96 -2.38 -11.98
CA TYR A 136 -4.60 -0.98 -11.77
C TYR A 136 -3.51 -0.52 -12.74
N GLY A 137 -2.44 -1.30 -12.92
CA GLY A 137 -1.37 -0.99 -13.86
C GLY A 137 -1.87 -0.88 -15.31
N ILE A 138 -2.57 -1.90 -15.80
CA ILE A 138 -3.00 -1.98 -17.20
C ILE A 138 -4.13 -0.99 -17.49
N TYR A 139 -5.18 -0.95 -16.68
CA TYR A 139 -6.39 -0.18 -17.03
C TYR A 139 -6.40 1.25 -16.52
N ILE A 140 -5.64 1.58 -15.47
CA ILE A 140 -5.62 2.92 -14.89
C ILE A 140 -4.34 3.67 -15.24
N LYS A 141 -3.19 2.98 -15.24
CA LYS A 141 -1.89 3.61 -15.52
C LYS A 141 -1.39 3.39 -16.94
N ASP A 142 -2.02 2.51 -17.72
CA ASP A 142 -1.56 2.08 -19.04
C ASP A 142 -0.08 1.65 -19.01
N ASP A 143 0.32 0.96 -17.94
CA ASP A 143 1.70 0.61 -17.66
C ASP A 143 1.80 -0.65 -16.79
N VAL A 144 2.65 -1.60 -17.19
CA VAL A 144 2.88 -2.86 -16.47
C VAL A 144 3.88 -2.72 -15.33
N ARG A 145 4.70 -1.67 -15.31
CA ARG A 145 5.75 -1.47 -14.29
C ARG A 145 5.23 -1.45 -12.84
N PRO A 146 4.06 -0.87 -12.50
CA PRO A 146 3.50 -0.96 -11.16
C PRO A 146 3.29 -2.41 -10.70
N TRP A 147 2.86 -3.29 -11.61
CA TRP A 147 2.68 -4.70 -11.32
C TRP A 147 4.02 -5.38 -11.02
N LEU A 148 5.09 -5.05 -11.74
CA LEU A 148 6.44 -5.58 -11.47
C LEU A 148 6.95 -5.18 -10.09
N VAL A 149 6.72 -3.93 -9.66
CA VAL A 149 7.08 -3.47 -8.32
C VAL A 149 6.27 -4.22 -7.27
N CYS A 150 4.95 -4.36 -7.47
CA CYS A 150 4.09 -5.15 -6.59
C CYS A 150 4.52 -6.62 -6.52
N PHE A 151 4.95 -7.20 -7.64
CA PHE A 151 5.49 -8.56 -7.69
C PHE A 151 6.79 -8.69 -6.90
N ALA A 152 7.71 -7.72 -7.00
CA ALA A 152 8.91 -7.70 -6.17
C ALA A 152 8.57 -7.62 -4.66
N ILE A 153 7.62 -6.78 -4.27
CA ILE A 153 7.12 -6.69 -2.89
C ILE A 153 6.52 -8.02 -2.42
N PHE A 154 5.72 -8.66 -3.28
CA PHE A 154 5.10 -9.96 -3.03
C PHE A 154 6.13 -11.06 -2.71
N LEU A 155 7.32 -11.01 -3.31
CA LEU A 155 8.38 -12.01 -3.11
C LEU A 155 9.11 -11.88 -1.77
N ILE A 156 9.04 -10.71 -1.11
CA ILE A 156 9.81 -10.42 0.11
C ILE A 156 9.57 -11.47 1.23
N PRO A 157 8.33 -11.88 1.58
CA PRO A 157 8.12 -12.90 2.61
C PRO A 157 8.82 -14.24 2.30
N PHE A 158 8.83 -14.65 1.03
CA PHE A 158 9.41 -15.93 0.61
C PHE A 158 10.94 -15.95 0.72
N THR A 159 11.59 -14.81 0.46
CA THR A 159 13.04 -14.70 0.63
C THR A 159 13.43 -14.80 2.10
N PHE A 160 12.68 -14.16 3.01
CA PHE A 160 12.90 -14.27 4.45
C PHE A 160 12.69 -15.70 4.98
N ASP A 161 11.65 -16.40 4.56
CA ASP A 161 11.40 -17.78 4.97
C ASP A 161 12.52 -18.74 4.50
N LYS A 162 13.03 -18.52 3.28
CA LYS A 162 14.17 -19.28 2.75
C LYS A 162 15.44 -19.02 3.57
N VAL A 163 15.74 -17.78 3.91
CA VAL A 163 16.90 -17.43 4.75
C VAL A 163 16.78 -18.04 6.14
N LYS A 164 15.61 -17.92 6.78
CA LYS A 164 15.34 -18.47 8.10
C LYS A 164 15.46 -20.00 8.15
N SER A 165 14.96 -20.70 7.13
CA SER A 165 15.10 -22.15 7.04
C SER A 165 16.53 -22.61 6.82
N LYS A 166 17.33 -21.86 6.05
CA LYS A 166 18.77 -22.12 5.88
C LYS A 166 19.54 -21.96 7.19
N LEU A 167 19.29 -20.88 7.94
CA LEU A 167 19.93 -20.64 9.25
C LEU A 167 19.62 -21.75 10.26
N ARG A 168 18.35 -22.20 10.32
CA ARG A 168 17.94 -23.32 11.19
C ARG A 168 18.57 -24.68 10.84
N ARG A 169 19.04 -24.87 9.61
CA ARG A 169 19.75 -26.09 9.20
C ARG A 169 21.26 -26.03 9.46
N ALA A 170 21.80 -24.83 9.71
CA ALA A 170 23.21 -24.59 9.94
C ALA A 170 23.56 -24.46 11.44
N ALA A 171 22.56 -24.33 12.30
CA ALA A 171 22.65 -24.38 13.76
C ALA A 171 22.25 -25.77 14.25
#